data_AF-A0A9E1RU82-F1
#
_entry.id   AF-A0A9E1RU82-F1
#
_cell.length_a   1.000
_cell.length_b   1.000
_cell.length_c   1.000
_cell.angle_alpha   90.00
_cell.angle_beta   90.00
_cell.angle_gamma   90.00
#
_symmetry.space_group_name_H-M   'P 1'
#
loop_
_entity.id
_entity.type
_entity.pdbx_description
1 polymer ?
#
loop_
_entity_poly.entity_id
_entity_poly.type
_entity_poly.pdbx_seq_one_letter_code
_entity_poly.pdbx_strand_id
1 'polypeptide(L)'
;MTQSDMIIDTVAGQVEEALQALASSSKGSTAPSTAYAGQLWLDDTTANAWVLNFFDGADWISLGTLDDSANSFLLKHEVGGLEFDASGVVDGDFVVGTGTGTMGLQSGANARAKMGLGSMASQAADNVAITGGAVSGITDLSMADGGTGASSFTDGAFLVGSGSSALTALPVLADGHIYVSDGVGDPVDMNAFSTSTGFLRHEHGGLEINAGGVVDGDFVVGTGTGAMGLESGATVRTTMGVGSTDTPAFAGVNLGDDNLSNYKEGTWTPTLIGLAVNGTHTYSVQVGRYTRIGNRCFIDAAIQLTAWDGSATGQVGLSGLPFTVLNSTNYLATMAVAFGGINLNTGYGVLGAMATTNTTRIDFVECGDNVAAGPILVAAMSNSSMVRLSGSYEI
;
A
#
# COMPACT_ATOMS: atom_id res chain seq x y z
N MET A 1 121.23 45.39 -56.33
CA MET A 1 121.24 43.93 -56.21
C MET A 1 122.00 43.37 -57.38
N THR A 2 123.14 42.72 -57.16
CA THR A 2 123.84 42.01 -58.25
C THR A 2 123.00 40.80 -58.64
N GLN A 3 123.10 40.36 -59.89
CA GLN A 3 122.30 39.24 -60.42
C GLN A 3 122.43 37.95 -59.59
N SER A 4 123.56 37.76 -58.90
CA SER A 4 123.81 36.64 -57.99
C SER A 4 122.95 36.67 -56.72
N ASP A 5 122.54 37.85 -56.27
CA ASP A 5 121.68 38.04 -55.08
C ASP A 5 120.23 37.64 -55.39
N MET A 6 119.73 38.00 -56.58
CA MET A 6 118.42 37.57 -57.06
C MET A 6 118.33 36.05 -57.30
N ILE A 7 119.39 35.41 -57.80
CA ILE A 7 119.38 33.97 -58.08
C ILE A 7 119.38 33.16 -56.77
N ILE A 8 120.13 33.59 -55.76
CA ILE A 8 120.19 32.89 -54.48
C ILE A 8 118.87 33.04 -53.71
N ASP A 9 118.26 34.22 -53.71
CA ASP A 9 116.95 34.44 -53.07
C ASP A 9 115.81 33.68 -53.80
N THR A 10 115.83 33.66 -55.13
CA THR A 10 114.85 32.89 -55.93
C THR A 10 115.00 31.38 -55.71
N VAL A 11 116.23 30.85 -55.68
CA VAL A 11 116.48 29.42 -55.45
C VAL A 11 116.14 29.04 -54.01
N ALA A 12 116.42 29.90 -53.03
CA ALA A 12 116.02 29.67 -51.64
C ALA A 12 114.49 29.62 -51.49
N GLY A 13 113.76 30.52 -52.15
CA GLY A 13 112.28 30.49 -52.17
C GLY A 13 111.72 29.23 -52.81
N GLN A 14 112.26 28.79 -53.96
CA GLN A 14 111.84 27.54 -54.63
C GLN A 14 112.13 26.29 -53.80
N VAL A 15 113.24 26.29 -53.07
CA VAL A 15 113.58 25.20 -52.15
C VAL A 15 112.62 25.19 -50.97
N GLU A 16 112.30 26.33 -50.38
CA GLU A 16 111.32 26.45 -49.31
C GLU A 16 109.92 25.95 -49.75
N GLU A 17 109.45 26.37 -50.92
CA GLU A 17 108.19 25.87 -51.51
C GLU A 17 108.22 24.34 -51.74
N ALA A 18 109.34 23.79 -52.21
CA ALA A 18 109.50 22.35 -52.40
C ALA A 18 109.52 21.57 -51.07
N LEU A 19 110.12 22.14 -50.01
CA LEU A 19 110.11 21.57 -48.68
C LEU A 19 108.71 21.62 -48.06
N GLN A 20 107.96 22.70 -48.27
CA GLN A 20 106.56 22.82 -47.86
C GLN A 20 105.67 21.78 -48.55
N ALA A 21 105.85 21.57 -49.85
CA ALA A 21 105.12 20.56 -50.60
C ALA A 21 105.43 19.13 -50.13
N LEU A 22 106.69 18.84 -49.76
CA LEU A 22 107.04 17.52 -49.22
C LEU A 22 106.49 17.29 -47.81
N ALA A 23 106.40 18.35 -47.00
CA ALA A 23 105.82 18.29 -45.68
C ALA A 23 104.28 18.17 -45.69
N SER A 24 103.61 18.36 -46.84
CA SER A 24 102.16 18.56 -46.92
C SER A 24 101.29 17.34 -46.53
N SER A 25 101.89 16.16 -46.33
CA SER A 25 101.23 14.97 -45.79
C SER A 25 102.20 14.15 -44.95
N SER A 26 101.92 14.03 -43.66
CA SER A 26 102.71 13.23 -42.72
C SER A 26 101.84 12.23 -41.96
N LYS A 27 102.45 11.15 -41.48
CA LYS A 27 101.83 10.21 -40.54
C LYS A 27 102.75 10.04 -39.34
N GLY A 28 102.20 10.08 -38.14
CA GLY A 28 102.96 9.87 -36.91
C GLY A 28 102.17 10.31 -35.68
N SER A 29 102.65 9.94 -34.50
CA SER A 29 101.93 10.11 -33.22
C SER A 29 102.20 11.46 -32.54
N THR A 30 102.90 12.35 -33.23
CA THR A 30 103.16 13.71 -32.77
C THR A 30 102.93 14.66 -33.93
N ALA A 31 102.28 15.79 -33.64
CA ALA A 31 102.03 16.80 -34.64
C ALA A 31 103.36 17.27 -35.25
N PRO A 32 103.44 17.46 -36.57
CA PRO A 32 104.61 18.05 -37.21
C PRO A 32 105.02 19.34 -36.51
N SER A 33 106.29 19.43 -36.09
CA SER A 33 106.83 20.58 -35.37
C SER A 33 106.94 21.85 -36.22
N THR A 34 106.90 21.68 -37.55
CA THR A 34 106.77 22.76 -38.54
C THR A 34 105.51 22.47 -39.34
N ALA A 35 104.50 23.34 -39.18
CA ALA A 35 103.19 23.18 -39.78
C ALA A 35 102.91 24.30 -40.78
N TYR A 36 102.41 23.94 -41.95
CA TYR A 36 102.04 24.89 -43.02
C TYR A 36 100.53 24.86 -43.23
N ALA A 37 99.91 26.02 -43.45
CA ALA A 37 98.47 26.08 -43.72
C ALA A 37 98.10 25.18 -44.91
N GLY A 38 97.06 24.35 -44.75
CA GLY A 38 96.66 23.35 -45.73
C GLY A 38 97.32 21.99 -45.58
N GLN A 39 98.29 21.83 -44.67
CA GLN A 39 98.96 20.56 -44.44
C GLN A 39 98.01 19.54 -43.81
N LEU A 40 98.09 18.30 -44.32
CA LEU A 40 97.39 17.16 -43.76
C LEU A 40 98.34 16.35 -42.88
N TRP A 41 97.81 15.87 -41.76
CA TRP A 41 98.54 14.97 -40.87
C TRP A 41 97.60 13.86 -40.40
N LEU A 42 98.03 12.62 -40.62
CA LEU A 42 97.41 11.44 -40.04
C LEU A 42 98.07 11.19 -38.68
N ASP A 43 97.36 11.57 -37.63
CA ASP A 43 97.74 11.27 -36.26
C ASP A 43 97.49 9.78 -36.00
N ASP A 44 98.56 9.01 -35.87
CA ASP A 44 98.51 7.56 -35.62
C ASP A 44 98.76 7.18 -34.16
N THR A 45 98.65 8.14 -33.23
CA THR A 45 98.83 7.93 -31.79
C THR A 45 98.00 6.76 -31.27
N THR A 46 96.79 6.57 -31.81
CA THR A 46 95.95 5.41 -31.51
C THR A 46 96.03 4.40 -32.65
N ALA A 47 96.45 3.17 -32.33
CA ALA A 47 96.43 2.06 -33.28
C ALA A 47 95.01 1.85 -33.82
N ASN A 48 94.90 1.66 -35.13
CA ASN A 48 93.67 1.40 -35.85
C ASN A 48 92.58 2.48 -35.77
N ALA A 49 92.92 3.69 -35.34
CA ALA A 49 91.99 4.82 -35.30
C ALA A 49 92.75 6.12 -35.58
N TRP A 50 93.26 6.26 -36.80
CA TRP A 50 94.10 7.39 -37.18
C TRP A 50 93.25 8.63 -37.42
N VAL A 51 93.61 9.75 -36.79
CA VAL A 51 92.86 10.99 -36.94
C VAL A 51 93.44 11.78 -38.10
N LEU A 52 92.61 12.09 -39.10
CA LEU A 52 93.00 12.99 -40.18
C LEU A 52 92.83 14.44 -39.71
N ASN A 53 93.94 15.15 -39.58
CA ASN A 53 94.00 16.55 -39.21
C ASN A 53 94.39 17.41 -40.41
N PHE A 54 93.88 18.63 -40.43
CA PHE A 54 94.15 19.67 -41.39
C PHE A 54 94.60 20.93 -40.64
N PHE A 55 95.78 21.45 -40.95
CA PHE A 55 96.28 22.67 -40.32
C PHE A 55 95.73 23.90 -41.03
N ASP A 56 95.04 24.79 -40.31
CA ASP A 56 94.43 26.00 -40.92
C ASP A 56 95.39 27.19 -41.03
N GLY A 57 96.62 27.04 -40.51
CA GLY A 57 97.62 28.09 -40.42
C GLY A 57 97.86 28.59 -39.00
N ALA A 58 97.01 28.22 -38.04
CA ALA A 58 97.19 28.49 -36.62
C ALA A 58 97.04 27.21 -35.78
N ASP A 59 96.00 26.43 -36.03
CA ASP A 59 95.64 25.25 -35.26
C ASP A 59 95.41 24.02 -36.17
N TRP A 60 95.57 22.83 -35.58
CA TRP A 60 95.21 21.57 -36.24
C TRP A 60 93.71 21.28 -36.03
N ILE A 61 92.95 21.23 -37.12
CA ILE A 61 91.53 20.86 -37.13
C ILE A 61 91.41 19.39 -37.51
N SER A 62 90.79 18.58 -36.65
CA SER A 62 90.51 17.19 -37.05
C SER A 62 89.24 17.10 -37.89
N LEU A 63 89.30 16.34 -38.97
CA LEU A 63 88.20 16.16 -39.93
C LEU A 63 87.43 14.85 -39.69
N GLY A 64 88.11 13.83 -39.16
CA GLY A 64 87.54 12.52 -38.93
C GLY A 64 88.60 11.49 -38.56
N THR A 65 88.14 10.28 -38.26
CA THR A 65 88.99 9.14 -37.91
C THR A 65 88.92 8.08 -38.99
N LEU A 66 90.08 7.64 -39.48
CA LEU A 66 90.25 6.49 -40.34
C LEU A 66 90.55 5.26 -39.47
N ASP A 67 89.68 4.26 -39.51
CA ASP A 67 89.94 2.97 -38.88
C ASP A 67 90.42 1.97 -39.94
N ASP A 68 91.70 1.61 -39.88
CA ASP A 68 92.35 0.72 -40.83
C ASP A 68 91.97 -0.76 -40.62
N SER A 69 91.45 -1.11 -39.44
CA SER A 69 91.03 -2.46 -39.11
C SER A 69 89.58 -2.71 -39.53
N ALA A 70 88.72 -1.71 -39.37
CA ALA A 70 87.34 -1.71 -39.81
C ALA A 70 87.17 -1.26 -41.28
N ASN A 71 88.23 -0.78 -41.93
CA ASN A 71 88.21 -0.19 -43.28
C ASN A 71 87.17 0.93 -43.43
N SER A 72 87.11 1.84 -42.47
CA SER A 72 86.07 2.88 -42.41
C SER A 72 86.65 4.27 -42.16
N PHE A 73 85.90 5.29 -42.58
CA PHE A 73 86.19 6.69 -42.28
C PHE A 73 84.99 7.33 -41.60
N LEU A 74 85.16 7.74 -40.35
CA LEU A 74 84.13 8.43 -39.57
C LEU A 74 84.43 9.92 -39.59
N LEU A 75 83.59 10.69 -40.27
CA LEU A 75 83.65 12.15 -40.25
C LEU A 75 83.33 12.67 -38.85
N LYS A 76 84.02 13.72 -38.39
CA LYS A 76 83.52 14.51 -37.25
C LYS A 76 82.23 15.19 -37.70
N HIS A 77 81.09 14.78 -37.15
CA HIS A 77 79.80 15.42 -37.43
C HIS A 77 79.74 16.86 -36.87
N GLU A 78 78.97 17.74 -37.51
CA GLU A 78 78.97 19.19 -37.26
C GLU A 78 78.43 19.59 -35.89
N VAL A 79 78.87 20.78 -35.43
CA VAL A 79 78.34 21.47 -34.26
C VAL A 79 76.90 21.94 -34.55
N GLY A 80 75.89 21.13 -34.23
CA GLY A 80 74.49 21.58 -34.10
C GLY A 80 73.41 20.92 -34.97
N GLY A 81 73.67 19.81 -35.65
CA GLY A 81 72.65 18.99 -36.33
C GLY A 81 72.15 17.81 -35.48
N LEU A 82 70.95 17.29 -35.79
CA LEU A 82 70.42 16.06 -35.19
C LEU A 82 71.04 14.84 -35.87
N GLU A 83 72.07 14.25 -35.25
CA GLU A 83 72.62 12.95 -35.65
C GLU A 83 71.67 11.85 -35.17
N PHE A 84 70.92 11.23 -36.08
CA PHE A 84 70.16 10.03 -35.80
C PHE A 84 70.63 8.90 -36.71
N ASP A 85 71.28 7.88 -36.14
CA ASP A 85 71.60 6.64 -36.84
C ASP A 85 70.33 5.80 -37.01
N ALA A 86 69.75 5.85 -38.21
CA ALA A 86 68.53 5.11 -38.57
C ALA A 86 68.76 3.64 -38.92
N SER A 87 69.98 3.11 -38.80
CA SER A 87 70.30 1.74 -39.21
C SER A 87 69.68 0.64 -38.33
N GLY A 88 69.20 0.99 -37.12
CA GLY A 88 68.65 0.05 -36.13
C GLY A 88 67.15 0.16 -35.85
N VAL A 89 66.36 0.81 -36.70
CA VAL A 89 64.92 1.05 -36.45
C VAL A 89 64.10 -0.24 -36.50
N VAL A 90 63.32 -0.53 -35.45
CA VAL A 90 62.33 -1.61 -35.42
C VAL A 90 60.89 -1.07 -35.22
N ASP A 91 59.89 -1.94 -35.41
CA ASP A 91 58.48 -1.59 -35.25
C ASP A 91 58.18 -1.01 -33.86
N GLY A 92 57.50 0.14 -33.84
CA GLY A 92 57.11 0.84 -32.63
C GLY A 92 58.18 1.78 -32.08
N ASP A 93 59.33 1.90 -32.72
CA ASP A 93 60.34 2.90 -32.37
C ASP A 93 59.99 4.31 -32.87
N PHE A 94 60.41 5.32 -32.12
CA PHE A 94 60.18 6.73 -32.42
C PHE A 94 61.38 7.59 -32.00
N VAL A 95 61.67 8.63 -32.78
CA VAL A 95 62.77 9.56 -32.47
C VAL A 95 62.25 10.65 -31.53
N VAL A 96 62.82 10.71 -30.33
CA VAL A 96 62.48 11.70 -29.29
C VAL A 96 63.74 12.30 -28.68
N GLY A 97 63.59 13.45 -28.03
CA GLY A 97 64.66 13.98 -27.19
C GLY A 97 65.02 12.98 -26.09
N THR A 98 66.28 12.55 -26.06
CA THR A 98 66.79 11.60 -25.06
C THR A 98 67.27 12.31 -23.79
N GLY A 99 67.55 13.61 -23.90
CA GLY A 99 68.03 14.50 -22.85
C GLY A 99 68.43 15.87 -23.42
N THR A 100 69.25 16.65 -22.70
CA THR A 100 69.71 17.96 -23.16
C THR A 100 70.58 17.83 -24.41
N GLY A 101 70.03 18.28 -25.54
CA GLY A 101 70.76 18.46 -26.81
C GLY A 101 70.87 17.22 -27.71
N THR A 102 70.25 16.09 -27.35
CA THR A 102 70.35 14.84 -28.13
C THR A 102 68.96 14.30 -28.47
N MET A 103 68.77 13.91 -29.73
CA MET A 103 67.67 13.03 -30.13
C MET A 103 68.21 11.62 -30.33
N GLY A 104 67.35 10.64 -30.20
CA GLY A 104 67.72 9.25 -30.43
C GLY A 104 66.47 8.39 -30.60
N LEU A 105 66.66 7.22 -31.18
CA LEU A 105 65.59 6.25 -31.31
C LEU A 105 65.23 5.68 -29.95
N GLN A 106 63.94 5.62 -29.68
CA GLN A 106 63.40 5.06 -28.46
C GLN A 106 62.25 4.12 -28.81
N SER A 107 62.15 3.00 -28.11
CA SER A 107 60.96 2.15 -28.18
C SER A 107 59.71 2.96 -27.84
N GLY A 108 58.55 2.54 -28.34
CA GLY A 108 57.29 3.25 -28.10
C GLY A 108 57.00 3.50 -26.61
N ALA A 109 57.44 2.60 -25.71
CA ALA A 109 57.35 2.80 -24.26
C ALA A 109 58.25 3.96 -23.77
N ASN A 110 59.50 3.99 -24.22
CA ASN A 110 60.47 5.03 -23.85
C ASN A 110 60.11 6.38 -24.47
N ALA A 111 59.60 6.38 -25.72
CA ALA A 111 59.11 7.57 -26.39
C ALA A 111 57.96 8.24 -25.62
N ARG A 112 56.94 7.46 -25.21
CA ARG A 112 55.84 7.97 -24.37
C ARG A 112 56.34 8.60 -23.08
N ALA A 113 57.29 7.94 -22.40
CA ALA A 113 57.88 8.46 -21.17
C ALA A 113 58.65 9.78 -21.40
N LYS A 114 59.46 9.86 -22.45
CA LYS A 114 60.28 11.05 -22.77
C LYS A 114 59.45 12.24 -23.25
N MET A 115 58.31 11.99 -23.88
CA MET A 115 57.32 13.02 -24.23
C MET A 115 56.41 13.41 -23.05
N GLY A 116 56.57 12.79 -21.87
CA GLY A 116 55.75 13.08 -20.69
C GLY A 116 54.30 12.59 -20.81
N LEU A 117 54.03 11.64 -21.71
CA LEU A 117 52.70 11.08 -21.89
C LEU A 117 52.41 10.09 -20.74
N GLY A 118 51.28 10.29 -20.06
CA GLY A 118 50.91 9.53 -18.86
C GLY A 118 50.43 8.09 -19.14
N SER A 119 50.03 7.40 -18.08
CA SER A 119 49.60 5.98 -18.10
C SER A 119 48.39 5.68 -19.02
N MET A 120 47.58 6.70 -19.36
CA MET A 120 46.50 6.61 -20.35
C MET A 120 47.02 6.25 -21.75
N ALA A 121 48.25 6.64 -22.08
CA ALA A 121 48.84 6.40 -23.39
C ALA A 121 49.28 4.94 -23.63
N SER A 122 48.98 4.03 -22.68
CA SER A 122 49.35 2.62 -22.75
C SER A 122 48.23 1.66 -22.29
N GLN A 123 46.99 2.13 -22.16
CA GLN A 123 45.90 1.27 -21.68
C GLN A 123 45.57 0.15 -22.69
N ALA A 124 45.58 -1.09 -22.21
CA ALA A 124 45.12 -2.26 -22.95
C ALA A 124 43.58 -2.22 -23.05
N ALA A 125 43.05 -2.69 -24.19
CA ALA A 125 41.70 -2.39 -24.68
C ALA A 125 40.52 -2.90 -23.82
N ASP A 126 40.74 -3.66 -22.74
CA ASP A 126 39.63 -4.38 -22.09
C ASP A 126 39.15 -3.72 -20.79
N ASN A 127 40.02 -3.10 -19.97
CA ASN A 127 39.60 -2.50 -18.70
C ASN A 127 40.49 -1.33 -18.25
N VAL A 128 39.87 -0.18 -17.98
CA VAL A 128 40.46 0.90 -17.17
C VAL A 128 40.09 0.66 -15.71
N ALA A 129 41.01 0.10 -14.91
CA ALA A 129 40.78 -0.10 -13.48
C ALA A 129 40.97 1.23 -12.72
N ILE A 130 39.90 1.73 -12.09
CA ILE A 130 39.94 2.86 -11.15
C ILE A 130 39.90 2.26 -9.74
N THR A 131 41.06 2.10 -9.12
CA THR A 131 41.20 1.44 -7.81
C THR A 131 41.08 2.40 -6.61
N GLY A 132 40.90 3.69 -6.84
CA GLY A 132 40.63 4.69 -5.80
C GLY A 132 40.57 6.13 -6.32
N GLY A 133 40.01 7.04 -5.51
CA GLY A 133 39.84 8.46 -5.82
C GLY A 133 38.40 8.87 -6.10
N ALA A 134 38.20 10.11 -6.52
CA ALA A 134 36.93 10.61 -7.05
C ALA A 134 37.04 10.72 -8.57
N VAL A 135 36.01 10.25 -9.27
CA VAL A 135 35.86 10.50 -10.71
C VAL A 135 34.97 11.74 -10.86
N SER A 136 35.55 12.83 -11.35
CA SER A 136 34.86 14.13 -11.50
C SER A 136 35.10 14.68 -12.90
N GLY A 137 34.20 15.55 -13.36
CA GLY A 137 34.27 16.15 -14.69
C GLY A 137 33.91 15.21 -15.85
N ILE A 138 33.28 14.06 -15.55
CA ILE A 138 32.70 13.17 -16.55
C ILE A 138 31.20 13.45 -16.71
N THR A 139 30.65 13.08 -17.86
CA THR A 139 29.19 12.89 -17.99
C THR A 139 28.75 11.78 -17.05
N ASP A 140 27.52 11.87 -16.55
CA ASP A 140 26.93 10.85 -15.68
C ASP A 140 27.06 9.46 -16.32
N LEU A 141 27.58 8.51 -15.54
CA LEU A 141 27.78 7.14 -16.00
C LEU A 141 26.42 6.50 -16.23
N SER A 142 26.20 5.96 -17.43
CA SER A 142 24.92 5.35 -17.79
C SER A 142 24.62 4.13 -16.92
N MET A 143 23.35 3.75 -16.80
CA MET A 143 22.98 2.54 -16.05
C MET A 143 23.52 1.25 -16.68
N ALA A 144 23.64 1.21 -18.01
CA ALA A 144 24.22 0.06 -18.71
C ALA A 144 25.69 -0.17 -18.34
N ASP A 145 26.38 0.89 -17.92
CA ASP A 145 27.78 0.87 -17.50
C ASP A 145 27.93 0.80 -15.96
N GLY A 146 26.84 0.50 -15.23
CA GLY A 146 26.83 0.36 -13.77
C GLY A 146 26.73 1.67 -13.00
N GLY A 147 26.47 2.79 -13.67
CA GLY A 147 26.16 4.08 -13.05
C GLY A 147 24.69 4.24 -12.69
N THR A 148 24.33 5.42 -12.20
CA THR A 148 22.94 5.82 -11.91
C THR A 148 22.29 6.56 -13.07
N GLY A 149 23.07 7.00 -14.05
CA GLY A 149 22.64 7.87 -15.15
C GLY A 149 22.33 9.32 -14.73
N ALA A 150 22.54 9.68 -13.46
CA ALA A 150 22.27 11.02 -12.93
C ALA A 150 23.31 11.42 -11.86
N SER A 151 23.72 12.68 -11.89
CA SER A 151 24.74 13.30 -11.01
C SER A 151 24.25 13.52 -9.57
N SER A 152 22.94 13.64 -9.38
CA SER A 152 22.34 13.82 -8.05
C SER A 152 20.86 13.44 -8.05
N PHE A 153 20.34 13.12 -6.87
CA PHE A 153 18.92 12.91 -6.63
C PHE A 153 18.46 13.81 -5.48
N THR A 154 17.16 14.12 -5.46
CA THR A 154 16.55 14.85 -4.34
C THR A 154 16.69 14.06 -3.05
N ASP A 155 17.10 14.72 -1.97
CA ASP A 155 17.22 14.08 -0.66
C ASP A 155 15.85 13.57 -0.16
N GLY A 156 15.82 12.36 0.38
CA GLY A 156 14.59 11.68 0.81
C GLY A 156 13.67 11.15 -0.31
N ALA A 157 14.04 11.30 -1.58
CA ALA A 157 13.27 10.75 -2.69
C ALA A 157 13.39 9.23 -2.79
N PHE A 158 12.33 8.59 -3.28
CA PHE A 158 12.36 7.18 -3.64
C PHE A 158 12.80 7.02 -5.10
N LEU A 159 13.80 6.17 -5.35
CA LEU A 159 14.32 5.95 -6.70
C LEU A 159 13.63 4.76 -7.36
N VAL A 160 13.22 4.93 -8.62
CA VAL A 160 12.62 3.87 -9.43
C VAL A 160 13.37 3.67 -10.75
N GLY A 161 13.37 2.43 -11.22
CA GLY A 161 14.00 2.07 -12.47
C GLY A 161 13.15 2.52 -13.67
N SER A 162 13.79 3.15 -14.65
CA SER A 162 13.17 3.63 -15.89
C SER A 162 13.67 2.85 -17.12
N GLY A 163 13.86 1.54 -16.96
CA GLY A 163 14.46 0.68 -17.99
C GLY A 163 15.93 1.05 -18.26
N SER A 164 16.28 1.33 -19.52
CA SER A 164 17.65 1.68 -19.95
C SER A 164 18.02 3.15 -19.75
N SER A 165 17.10 3.98 -19.24
CA SER A 165 17.37 5.39 -18.92
C SER A 165 17.93 5.54 -17.50
N ALA A 166 18.36 6.76 -17.12
CA ALA A 166 18.80 7.07 -15.76
C ALA A 166 17.72 6.79 -14.71
N LEU A 167 18.10 6.34 -13.50
CA LEU A 167 17.16 6.19 -12.37
C LEU A 167 16.31 7.46 -12.20
N THR A 168 15.01 7.28 -12.01
CA THR A 168 14.08 8.39 -11.79
C THR A 168 13.87 8.56 -10.28
N ALA A 169 14.02 9.77 -9.77
CA ALA A 169 13.62 10.11 -8.41
C ALA A 169 12.15 10.54 -8.39
N LEU A 170 11.31 9.79 -7.68
CA LEU A 170 9.94 10.20 -7.40
C LEU A 170 9.92 11.33 -6.36
N PRO A 171 8.86 12.14 -6.29
CA PRO A 171 8.73 13.18 -5.27
C PRO A 171 8.95 12.67 -3.83
N VAL A 172 9.35 13.56 -2.91
CA VAL A 172 9.34 13.21 -1.48
C VAL A 172 7.88 13.22 -1.02
N LEU A 173 7.46 12.13 -0.37
CA LEU A 173 6.07 11.99 0.09
C LEU A 173 5.80 12.77 1.37
N ALA A 174 4.54 13.13 1.58
CA ALA A 174 4.07 13.70 2.84
C ALA A 174 4.06 12.65 3.97
N ASP A 175 3.92 13.08 5.22
CA ASP A 175 3.91 12.17 6.37
C ASP A 175 2.75 11.16 6.30
N GLY A 176 3.05 9.87 6.49
CA GLY A 176 2.07 8.79 6.42
C GLY A 176 1.72 8.28 5.02
N HIS A 177 2.37 8.80 3.97
CA HIS A 177 2.16 8.36 2.60
C HIS A 177 3.15 7.25 2.18
N ILE A 178 2.74 6.42 1.21
CA ILE A 178 3.57 5.37 0.59
C ILE A 178 3.43 5.39 -0.93
N TYR A 179 4.43 4.87 -1.63
CA TYR A 179 4.33 4.58 -3.05
C TYR A 179 3.69 3.21 -3.29
N VAL A 180 2.68 3.17 -4.18
CA VAL A 180 1.99 1.94 -4.60
C VAL A 180 2.05 1.83 -6.11
N SER A 181 2.48 0.68 -6.60
CA SER A 181 2.48 0.39 -8.05
C SER A 181 1.12 -0.17 -8.47
N ASP A 182 0.61 0.30 -9.61
CA ASP A 182 -0.58 -0.21 -10.28
C ASP A 182 -0.24 -1.19 -11.42
N GLY A 183 1.04 -1.56 -11.55
CA GLY A 183 1.55 -2.42 -12.62
C GLY A 183 1.81 -1.69 -13.95
N VAL A 184 1.62 -0.37 -14.03
CA VAL A 184 1.88 0.43 -15.23
C VAL A 184 2.61 1.74 -14.88
N GLY A 185 3.84 1.90 -15.38
CA GLY A 185 4.61 3.12 -15.16
C GLY A 185 5.13 3.27 -13.73
N ASP A 186 5.36 4.51 -13.33
CA ASP A 186 5.95 4.84 -12.02
C ASP A 186 4.90 4.70 -10.88
N PRO A 187 5.30 4.21 -9.70
CA PRO A 187 4.43 4.14 -8.53
C PRO A 187 3.74 5.47 -8.17
N VAL A 188 2.49 5.38 -7.72
CA VAL A 188 1.67 6.53 -7.33
C VAL A 188 1.64 6.67 -5.82
N ASP A 189 1.53 7.91 -5.35
CA ASP A 189 1.37 8.24 -3.94
C ASP A 189 0.00 7.80 -3.37
N MET A 190 0.01 7.15 -2.20
CA MET A 190 -1.17 6.81 -1.42
C MET A 190 -0.99 7.20 0.06
N ASN A 191 -1.94 7.97 0.60
CA ASN A 191 -2.01 8.32 2.02
C ASN A 191 -2.48 7.12 2.86
N ALA A 192 -1.58 6.17 3.13
CA ALA A 192 -1.90 4.90 3.76
C ALA A 192 -1.95 4.95 5.29
N PHE A 193 -1.28 5.92 5.93
CA PHE A 193 -1.15 6.01 7.39
C PHE A 193 -1.51 7.40 7.92
N SER A 194 -1.85 7.47 9.20
CA SER A 194 -2.12 8.74 9.88
C SER A 194 -0.88 9.64 10.00
N THR A 195 0.29 9.02 10.17
CA THR A 195 1.66 9.59 10.19
C THR A 195 2.65 8.48 9.81
N SER A 196 3.94 8.79 9.61
CA SER A 196 5.00 7.81 9.29
C SER A 196 5.22 6.73 10.37
N THR A 197 4.78 6.96 11.60
CA THR A 197 4.75 5.96 12.69
C THR A 197 3.34 5.67 13.21
N GLY A 198 2.32 6.10 12.45
CA GLY A 198 0.91 6.04 12.85
C GLY A 198 0.21 4.74 12.45
N PHE A 199 -1.10 4.70 12.67
CA PHE A 199 -1.95 3.59 12.24
C PHE A 199 -2.34 3.72 10.76
N LEU A 200 -2.70 2.59 10.13
CA LEU A 200 -3.28 2.57 8.78
C LEU A 200 -4.54 3.44 8.73
N ARG A 201 -4.78 4.14 7.62
CA ARG A 201 -6.03 4.84 7.35
C ARG A 201 -7.01 3.86 6.74
N HIS A 202 -8.18 3.72 7.36
CA HIS A 202 -9.16 2.71 6.98
C HIS A 202 -9.96 3.10 5.72
N GLU A 203 -9.72 4.30 5.17
CA GLU A 203 -10.51 4.84 4.04
C GLU A 203 -9.93 4.52 2.66
N HIS A 204 -8.70 3.99 2.56
CA HIS A 204 -8.06 3.64 1.29
C HIS A 204 -7.54 2.19 1.30
N GLY A 205 -8.45 1.22 1.46
CA GLY A 205 -8.19 -0.17 1.07
C GLY A 205 -8.09 -1.25 2.15
N GLY A 206 -8.78 -1.15 3.30
CA GLY A 206 -8.80 -2.25 4.28
C GLY A 206 -10.05 -2.30 5.16
N LEU A 207 -10.74 -3.47 5.13
CA LEU A 207 -12.07 -3.81 5.67
C LEU A 207 -13.14 -2.79 5.26
N GLU A 208 -14.19 -3.21 4.57
CA GLU A 208 -15.26 -2.37 4.00
C GLU A 208 -16.16 -1.74 5.09
N ILE A 209 -15.56 -1.12 6.10
CA ILE A 209 -16.18 -0.37 7.15
C ILE A 209 -15.33 0.88 7.26
N ASN A 210 -15.84 2.00 6.75
CA ASN A 210 -15.29 3.30 7.08
C ASN A 210 -15.51 3.55 8.58
N ALA A 211 -14.55 3.11 9.40
CA ALA A 211 -14.62 3.22 10.85
C ALA A 211 -14.58 4.69 11.34
N GLY A 212 -14.18 5.64 10.48
CA GLY A 212 -14.17 7.07 10.79
C GLY A 212 -15.57 7.69 10.88
N GLY A 213 -16.59 7.04 10.31
CA GLY A 213 -17.98 7.49 10.35
C GLY A 213 -18.82 6.93 11.49
N VAL A 214 -18.26 6.05 12.33
CA VAL A 214 -19.00 5.41 13.44
C VAL A 214 -19.36 6.46 14.49
N VAL A 215 -20.65 6.69 14.71
CA VAL A 215 -21.18 7.48 15.84
C VAL A 215 -21.86 6.58 16.88
N ASP A 216 -22.19 7.13 18.05
CA ASP A 216 -22.90 6.38 19.10
C ASP A 216 -24.25 5.85 18.56
N GLY A 217 -24.50 4.56 18.78
CA GLY A 217 -25.69 3.87 18.29
C GLY A 217 -25.62 3.33 16.86
N ASP A 218 -24.51 3.51 16.13
CA ASP A 218 -24.28 2.81 14.87
C ASP A 218 -23.94 1.34 15.10
N PHE A 219 -24.40 0.49 14.19
CA PHE A 219 -24.05 -0.93 14.18
C PHE A 219 -23.50 -1.34 12.82
N VAL A 220 -22.56 -2.27 12.83
CA VAL A 220 -22.00 -2.85 11.61
C VAL A 220 -22.87 -4.02 11.17
N VAL A 221 -23.44 -3.92 9.98
CA VAL A 221 -24.24 -4.99 9.38
C VAL A 221 -23.74 -5.34 7.97
N GLY A 222 -24.22 -6.45 7.43
CA GLY A 222 -24.13 -6.71 5.99
C GLY A 222 -25.20 -5.92 5.24
N THR A 223 -24.78 -5.05 4.32
CA THR A 223 -25.68 -4.24 3.48
C THR A 223 -25.97 -4.88 2.12
N GLY A 224 -25.30 -6.00 1.81
CA GLY A 224 -25.45 -6.78 0.58
C GLY A 224 -24.39 -7.88 0.47
N THR A 225 -24.39 -8.64 -0.62
CA THR A 225 -23.39 -9.70 -0.85
C THR A 225 -21.98 -9.11 -0.86
N GLY A 226 -21.16 -9.52 0.10
CA GLY A 226 -19.76 -9.10 0.21
C GLY A 226 -19.54 -7.72 0.82
N ALA A 227 -20.59 -6.96 1.13
CA ALA A 227 -20.49 -5.60 1.63
C ALA A 227 -20.91 -5.50 3.11
N MET A 228 -20.06 -4.83 3.89
CA MET A 228 -20.40 -4.38 5.24
C MET A 228 -20.69 -2.87 5.21
N GLY A 229 -21.54 -2.39 6.09
CA GLY A 229 -21.85 -0.97 6.20
C GLY A 229 -22.30 -0.61 7.60
N LEU A 230 -22.33 0.69 7.88
CA LEU A 230 -22.90 1.23 9.10
C LEU A 230 -24.38 1.48 8.87
N GLU A 231 -25.21 0.91 9.72
CA GLU A 231 -26.62 1.25 9.78
C GLU A 231 -26.88 2.08 11.04
N SER A 232 -27.63 3.17 10.87
CA SER A 232 -28.16 3.93 12.01
C SER A 232 -29.07 3.04 12.86
N GLY A 233 -29.25 3.38 14.14
CA GLY A 233 -30.13 2.63 15.04
C GLY A 233 -31.54 2.37 14.47
N ALA A 234 -32.11 3.28 13.66
CA ALA A 234 -33.41 3.06 13.03
C ALA A 234 -33.40 1.98 11.93
N THR A 235 -32.33 1.95 11.12
CA THR A 235 -32.15 0.97 10.04
C THR A 235 -31.85 -0.41 10.61
N VAL A 236 -30.98 -0.47 11.63
CA VAL A 236 -30.62 -1.71 12.35
C VAL A 236 -31.85 -2.40 12.93
N ARG A 237 -32.78 -1.62 13.53
CA ARG A 237 -34.01 -2.21 14.07
C ARG A 237 -34.89 -2.85 12.99
N THR A 238 -34.85 -2.30 11.78
CA THR A 238 -35.58 -2.86 10.64
C THR A 238 -34.90 -4.12 10.13
N THR A 239 -33.58 -4.10 9.96
CA THR A 239 -32.81 -5.26 9.44
C THR A 239 -32.75 -6.43 10.43
N MET A 240 -32.76 -6.15 11.74
CA MET A 240 -32.90 -7.16 12.80
C MET A 240 -34.36 -7.62 13.02
N GLY A 241 -35.33 -7.06 12.31
CA GLY A 241 -36.74 -7.44 12.42
C GLY A 241 -37.40 -7.07 13.76
N VAL A 242 -36.85 -6.11 14.50
CA VAL A 242 -37.40 -5.64 15.78
C VAL A 242 -38.31 -4.41 15.62
N GLY A 243 -38.48 -3.89 14.40
CA GLY A 243 -39.43 -2.81 14.08
C GLY A 243 -38.76 -1.47 13.76
N SER A 244 -39.53 -0.39 13.59
CA SER A 244 -39.00 0.94 13.22
C SER A 244 -38.98 1.94 14.38
N THR A 245 -39.62 1.62 15.50
CA THR A 245 -39.76 2.49 16.69
C THR A 245 -38.90 2.00 17.85
N ASP A 246 -38.80 2.78 18.93
CA ASP A 246 -38.09 2.38 20.15
C ASP A 246 -38.86 1.36 21.01
N THR A 247 -40.00 0.89 20.51
CA THR A 247 -40.79 -0.20 21.11
C THR A 247 -40.78 -1.38 20.15
N PRO A 248 -39.98 -2.43 20.41
CA PRO A 248 -39.93 -3.59 19.53
C PRO A 248 -41.32 -4.21 19.31
N ALA A 249 -41.70 -4.39 18.05
CA ALA A 249 -42.98 -4.98 17.67
C ALA A 249 -42.73 -6.33 17.02
N PHE A 250 -42.97 -7.40 17.76
CA PHE A 250 -42.82 -8.76 17.25
C PHE A 250 -44.16 -9.24 16.67
N ALA A 251 -44.24 -9.39 15.35
CA ALA A 251 -45.36 -10.07 14.71
C ALA A 251 -45.19 -11.59 14.86
N GLY A 252 -46.18 -12.28 15.41
CA GLY A 252 -46.17 -13.75 15.50
C GLY A 252 -45.14 -14.29 16.49
N VAL A 253 -45.19 -13.84 17.75
CA VAL A 253 -44.40 -14.45 18.84
C VAL A 253 -44.82 -15.92 18.96
N ASN A 254 -43.92 -16.81 18.53
CA ASN A 254 -44.09 -18.25 18.69
C ASN A 254 -43.65 -18.66 20.11
N LEU A 255 -44.60 -19.11 20.93
CA LEU A 255 -44.35 -19.54 22.31
C LEU A 255 -44.22 -21.07 22.45
N GLY A 256 -44.14 -21.82 21.35
CA GLY A 256 -43.89 -23.26 21.35
C GLY A 256 -44.76 -24.04 20.36
N ASP A 257 -46.08 -23.85 20.44
CA ASP A 257 -47.05 -24.67 19.70
C ASP A 257 -47.91 -23.88 18.71
N ASP A 258 -48.30 -22.63 19.04
CA ASP A 258 -49.09 -21.74 18.20
C ASP A 258 -48.77 -20.26 18.49
N ASN A 259 -49.06 -19.40 17.52
CA ASN A 259 -49.00 -17.95 17.72
C ASN A 259 -50.07 -17.51 18.74
N LEU A 260 -49.71 -16.70 19.74
CA LEU A 260 -50.70 -15.95 20.54
C LEU A 260 -51.35 -14.90 19.64
N SER A 261 -52.33 -15.32 18.85
CA SER A 261 -52.93 -14.52 17.77
C SER A 261 -53.87 -13.43 18.27
N ASN A 262 -54.36 -13.54 19.51
CA ASN A 262 -55.38 -12.65 20.04
C ASN A 262 -55.18 -12.45 21.56
N TYR A 263 -54.76 -11.24 21.94
CA TYR A 263 -54.87 -10.71 23.29
C TYR A 263 -55.78 -9.48 23.25
N LYS A 264 -56.95 -9.53 23.90
CA LYS A 264 -57.86 -8.39 23.98
C LYS A 264 -58.43 -8.27 25.38
N GLU A 265 -58.37 -7.08 25.95
CA GLU A 265 -59.06 -6.75 27.19
C GLU A 265 -60.16 -5.74 26.91
N GLY A 266 -61.21 -5.77 27.71
CA GLY A 266 -62.26 -4.78 27.59
C GLY A 266 -63.34 -4.88 28.66
N THR A 267 -64.36 -4.07 28.45
CA THR A 267 -65.59 -4.10 29.25
C THR A 267 -66.75 -4.58 28.37
N TRP A 268 -67.79 -5.09 29.01
CA TRP A 268 -69.04 -5.47 28.36
C TRP A 268 -70.22 -5.18 29.31
N THR A 269 -71.42 -5.07 28.76
CA THR A 269 -72.63 -4.72 29.53
C THR A 269 -73.50 -5.95 29.74
N PRO A 270 -73.38 -6.66 30.89
CA PRO A 270 -74.15 -7.86 31.13
C PRO A 270 -75.61 -7.53 31.41
N THR A 271 -76.54 -8.23 30.78
CA THR A 271 -77.98 -7.97 30.93
C THR A 271 -78.68 -9.25 31.40
N LEU A 272 -79.40 -9.19 32.52
CA LEU A 272 -80.29 -10.29 32.90
C LEU A 272 -81.47 -10.35 31.93
N ILE A 273 -81.89 -11.56 31.56
CA ILE A 273 -82.97 -11.77 30.60
C ILE A 273 -83.93 -12.85 31.10
N GLY A 274 -85.22 -12.74 30.75
CA GLY A 274 -86.12 -13.89 30.65
C GLY A 274 -85.99 -14.54 29.27
N LEU A 275 -85.76 -15.86 29.21
CA LEU A 275 -85.50 -16.56 27.95
C LEU A 275 -86.71 -16.63 27.01
N ALA A 276 -87.95 -16.56 27.53
CA ALA A 276 -89.15 -16.53 26.70
C ALA A 276 -89.57 -15.09 26.37
N VAL A 277 -89.51 -14.19 27.35
CA VAL A 277 -89.67 -12.74 27.19
C VAL A 277 -88.60 -12.05 28.03
N ASN A 278 -87.78 -11.21 27.39
CA ASN A 278 -86.56 -10.62 27.97
C ASN A 278 -86.83 -9.78 29.23
N GLY A 279 -87.85 -8.90 29.16
CA GLY A 279 -88.08 -7.86 30.17
C GLY A 279 -87.09 -6.69 30.07
N THR A 280 -87.42 -5.59 30.74
CA THR A 280 -86.61 -4.35 30.83
C THR A 280 -86.30 -4.04 32.30
N HIS A 281 -85.23 -4.62 32.82
CA HIS A 281 -84.85 -4.48 34.23
C HIS A 281 -84.09 -3.18 34.51
N THR A 282 -84.11 -2.73 35.78
CA THR A 282 -83.32 -1.57 36.23
C THR A 282 -82.22 -2.01 37.19
N TYR A 283 -81.00 -1.53 36.96
CA TYR A 283 -79.77 -1.97 37.65
C TYR A 283 -79.15 -0.84 38.47
N SER A 284 -78.72 -1.13 39.71
CA SER A 284 -77.78 -0.25 40.43
C SER A 284 -76.31 -0.63 40.19
N VAL A 285 -76.05 -1.87 39.78
CA VAL A 285 -74.73 -2.33 39.33
C VAL A 285 -74.93 -3.15 38.07
N GLN A 286 -74.20 -2.79 37.01
CA GLN A 286 -74.20 -3.51 35.73
C GLN A 286 -72.81 -3.41 35.09
N VAL A 287 -71.89 -4.28 35.51
CA VAL A 287 -70.48 -4.20 35.11
C VAL A 287 -70.00 -5.55 34.61
N GLY A 288 -69.39 -5.58 33.43
CA GLY A 288 -68.68 -6.73 32.89
C GLY A 288 -67.27 -6.36 32.44
N ARG A 289 -66.30 -7.23 32.72
CA ARG A 289 -64.92 -7.16 32.19
C ARG A 289 -64.55 -8.47 31.52
N TYR A 290 -63.64 -8.41 30.55
CA TYR A 290 -63.11 -9.61 29.92
C TYR A 290 -61.63 -9.48 29.56
N THR A 291 -60.96 -10.63 29.55
CA THR A 291 -59.63 -10.81 28.97
C THR A 291 -59.67 -12.03 28.04
N ARG A 292 -59.43 -11.81 26.76
CA ARG A 292 -59.31 -12.87 25.76
C ARG A 292 -57.85 -13.21 25.56
N ILE A 293 -57.53 -14.49 25.68
CA ILE A 293 -56.21 -15.06 25.39
C ILE A 293 -56.44 -16.22 24.42
N GLY A 294 -56.04 -16.05 23.16
CA GLY A 294 -56.28 -17.04 22.11
C GLY A 294 -57.77 -17.27 21.85
N ASN A 295 -58.23 -18.51 22.00
CA ASN A 295 -59.63 -18.94 21.89
C ASN A 295 -60.41 -18.88 23.22
N ARG A 296 -59.77 -18.54 24.34
CA ARG A 296 -60.43 -18.48 25.65
C ARG A 296 -60.75 -17.04 26.07
N CYS A 297 -61.97 -16.82 26.52
CA CYS A 297 -62.44 -15.58 27.12
C CYS A 297 -62.61 -15.77 28.63
N PHE A 298 -61.83 -15.06 29.43
CA PHE A 298 -62.05 -14.92 30.87
C PHE A 298 -62.98 -13.74 31.08
N ILE A 299 -64.00 -13.92 31.93
CA ILE A 299 -64.98 -12.88 32.23
C ILE A 299 -65.21 -12.74 33.72
N ASP A 300 -65.52 -11.51 34.11
CA ASP A 300 -66.09 -11.17 35.40
C ASP A 300 -67.34 -10.33 35.16
N ALA A 301 -68.41 -10.59 35.90
CA ALA A 301 -69.62 -9.78 35.84
C ALA A 301 -70.23 -9.57 37.22
N ALA A 302 -70.75 -8.36 37.42
CA ALA A 302 -71.45 -7.94 38.61
C ALA A 302 -72.77 -7.25 38.25
N ILE A 303 -73.87 -7.82 38.73
CA ILE A 303 -75.23 -7.30 38.51
C ILE A 303 -75.96 -7.14 39.85
N GLN A 304 -76.54 -5.96 40.09
CA GLN A 304 -77.46 -5.71 41.20
C GLN A 304 -78.68 -5.00 40.65
N LEU A 305 -79.87 -5.53 40.93
CA LEU A 305 -81.13 -4.91 40.55
C LEU A 305 -81.57 -3.85 41.55
N THR A 306 -82.33 -2.89 41.01
CA THR A 306 -83.22 -1.99 41.76
C THR A 306 -84.68 -2.26 41.44
N ALA A 307 -84.98 -2.81 40.26
CA ALA A 307 -86.31 -3.28 39.87
C ALA A 307 -86.23 -4.44 38.88
N TRP A 308 -86.95 -5.52 39.16
CA TRP A 308 -87.22 -6.59 38.21
C TRP A 308 -88.47 -6.22 37.39
N ASP A 309 -88.47 -6.59 36.10
CA ASP A 309 -89.62 -6.33 35.22
C ASP A 309 -90.56 -7.53 35.28
N GLY A 310 -91.78 -7.31 35.76
CA GLY A 310 -92.80 -8.35 35.86
C GLY A 310 -93.25 -8.93 34.52
N SER A 311 -92.87 -8.30 33.40
CA SER A 311 -93.16 -8.78 32.04
C SER A 311 -92.18 -9.86 31.56
N ALA A 312 -91.04 -10.05 32.24
CA ALA A 312 -90.09 -11.10 31.91
C ALA A 312 -90.68 -12.50 32.18
N THR A 313 -90.46 -13.46 31.27
CA THR A 313 -90.97 -14.84 31.43
C THR A 313 -89.94 -15.90 31.03
N GLY A 314 -90.11 -17.11 31.55
CA GLY A 314 -89.26 -18.26 31.28
C GLY A 314 -88.13 -18.44 32.30
N GLN A 315 -87.04 -19.06 31.86
CA GLN A 315 -85.80 -19.16 32.63
C GLN A 315 -85.07 -17.82 32.66
N VAL A 316 -84.32 -17.56 33.73
CA VAL A 316 -83.42 -16.42 33.85
C VAL A 316 -82.08 -16.78 33.21
N GLY A 317 -81.61 -15.90 32.34
CA GLY A 317 -80.28 -15.96 31.77
C GLY A 317 -79.56 -14.62 31.93
N LEU A 318 -78.32 -14.59 31.48
CA LEU A 318 -77.51 -13.40 31.35
C LEU A 318 -77.00 -13.31 29.91
N SER A 319 -77.29 -12.21 29.23
CA SER A 319 -76.90 -11.96 27.84
C SER A 319 -75.84 -10.87 27.73
N GLY A 320 -75.23 -10.79 26.56
CA GLY A 320 -74.25 -9.77 26.21
C GLY A 320 -72.80 -10.22 26.32
N LEU A 321 -72.53 -11.53 26.40
CA LEU A 321 -71.15 -12.03 26.46
C LEU A 321 -70.30 -11.41 25.34
N PRO A 322 -69.03 -11.05 25.61
CA PRO A 322 -68.18 -10.33 24.66
C PRO A 322 -67.99 -11.02 23.30
N PHE A 323 -68.06 -12.35 23.30
CA PHE A 323 -67.90 -13.20 22.13
C PHE A 323 -68.87 -14.38 22.21
N THR A 324 -69.28 -14.91 21.07
CA THR A 324 -70.11 -16.13 20.97
C THR A 324 -69.37 -17.31 21.59
N VAL A 325 -70.09 -18.14 22.34
CA VAL A 325 -69.56 -19.38 22.94
C VAL A 325 -69.39 -20.45 21.86
N LEU A 326 -68.33 -21.25 21.96
CA LEU A 326 -68.01 -22.36 21.06
C LEU A 326 -69.25 -23.20 20.73
N ASN A 327 -69.48 -23.41 19.43
CA ASN A 327 -70.55 -24.27 18.94
C ASN A 327 -70.10 -25.74 18.93
N SER A 328 -69.99 -26.33 20.12
CA SER A 328 -69.66 -27.75 20.30
C SER A 328 -70.70 -28.42 21.19
N THR A 329 -71.22 -29.57 20.75
CA THR A 329 -72.21 -30.33 21.50
C THR A 329 -71.72 -30.64 22.92
N ASN A 330 -72.55 -30.38 23.93
CA ASN A 330 -72.24 -30.55 25.35
C ASN A 330 -71.08 -29.69 25.89
N TYR A 331 -70.66 -28.64 25.18
CA TYR A 331 -69.75 -27.65 25.74
C TYR A 331 -70.47 -26.77 26.75
N LEU A 332 -70.26 -27.03 28.04
CA LEU A 332 -70.95 -26.36 29.14
C LEU A 332 -69.93 -25.71 30.06
N ALA A 333 -69.41 -24.55 29.66
CA ALA A 333 -68.48 -23.79 30.48
C ALA A 333 -69.19 -23.27 31.74
N THR A 334 -68.90 -23.89 32.88
CA THR A 334 -69.44 -23.48 34.17
C THR A 334 -68.68 -22.30 34.74
N MET A 335 -69.36 -21.50 35.56
CA MET A 335 -68.81 -20.31 36.17
C MET A 335 -69.04 -20.34 37.68
N ALA A 336 -68.14 -19.71 38.44
CA ALA A 336 -68.36 -19.48 39.84
C ALA A 336 -69.39 -18.35 40.00
N VAL A 337 -70.41 -18.55 40.84
CA VAL A 337 -71.46 -17.56 41.06
C VAL A 337 -71.66 -17.31 42.54
N ALA A 338 -71.72 -16.03 42.92
CA ALA A 338 -72.32 -15.59 44.16
C ALA A 338 -73.65 -14.90 43.84
N PHE A 339 -74.69 -15.23 44.60
CA PHE A 339 -76.04 -14.72 44.37
C PHE A 339 -76.66 -14.20 45.66
N GLY A 340 -77.66 -13.33 45.54
CA GLY A 340 -78.42 -12.79 46.66
C GLY A 340 -79.78 -12.27 46.20
N GLY A 341 -80.80 -12.30 47.07
CA GLY A 341 -82.16 -11.88 46.69
C GLY A 341 -82.78 -12.72 45.57
N ILE A 342 -82.35 -13.97 45.41
CA ILE A 342 -82.91 -14.97 44.49
C ILE A 342 -83.43 -16.13 45.34
N ASN A 343 -84.68 -16.52 45.14
CA ASN A 343 -85.32 -17.58 45.91
C ASN A 343 -85.23 -18.92 45.17
N LEU A 344 -84.41 -19.84 45.66
CA LEU A 344 -84.28 -21.18 45.10
C LEU A 344 -85.46 -22.06 45.54
N ASN A 345 -85.84 -23.02 44.70
CA ASN A 345 -86.91 -23.96 45.03
C ASN A 345 -86.49 -24.92 46.15
N THR A 346 -87.48 -25.51 46.83
CA THR A 346 -87.24 -26.52 47.88
C THR A 346 -86.38 -27.67 47.35
N GLY A 347 -85.31 -28.01 48.07
CA GLY A 347 -84.36 -29.07 47.69
C GLY A 347 -83.14 -28.57 46.92
N TYR A 348 -83.14 -27.31 46.47
CA TYR A 348 -82.00 -26.68 45.80
C TYR A 348 -81.20 -25.79 46.75
N GLY A 349 -79.87 -25.80 46.64
CA GLY A 349 -78.97 -25.04 47.51
C GLY A 349 -77.86 -24.27 46.78
N VAL A 350 -77.70 -24.48 45.48
CA VAL A 350 -76.64 -23.87 44.67
C VAL A 350 -77.25 -23.30 43.40
N LEU A 351 -76.82 -22.09 43.02
CA LEU A 351 -77.09 -21.52 41.70
C LEU A 351 -75.85 -21.75 40.82
N GLY A 352 -76.04 -22.46 39.70
CA GLY A 352 -75.05 -22.65 38.65
C GLY A 352 -75.24 -21.66 37.51
N ALA A 353 -74.15 -21.30 36.85
CA ALA A 353 -74.14 -20.51 35.62
C ALA A 353 -73.36 -21.28 34.55
N MET A 354 -73.93 -21.38 33.36
CA MET A 354 -73.38 -22.18 32.27
C MET A 354 -73.45 -21.37 30.97
N ALA A 355 -72.32 -21.18 30.29
CA ALA A 355 -72.30 -20.51 28.99
C ALA A 355 -72.98 -21.41 27.93
N THR A 356 -73.91 -20.84 27.17
CA THR A 356 -74.73 -21.58 26.22
C THR A 356 -74.11 -21.56 24.83
N THR A 357 -73.87 -22.74 24.26
CA THR A 357 -73.17 -22.94 22.98
C THR A 357 -73.82 -22.16 21.85
N ASN A 358 -72.99 -21.62 20.94
CA ASN A 358 -73.42 -20.83 19.80
C ASN A 358 -74.28 -19.59 20.16
N THR A 359 -74.13 -19.06 21.37
CA THR A 359 -74.82 -17.84 21.82
C THR A 359 -73.86 -16.91 22.56
N THR A 360 -74.31 -15.70 22.87
CA THR A 360 -73.63 -14.76 23.78
C THR A 360 -74.31 -14.73 25.15
N ARG A 361 -74.76 -15.90 25.63
CA ARG A 361 -75.60 -16.04 26.82
C ARG A 361 -75.03 -17.04 27.83
N ILE A 362 -75.36 -16.80 29.10
CA ILE A 362 -75.22 -17.71 30.23
C ILE A 362 -76.62 -18.07 30.72
N ASP A 363 -76.88 -19.35 30.94
CA ASP A 363 -78.11 -19.85 31.54
C ASP A 363 -77.89 -20.14 33.03
N PHE A 364 -78.84 -19.70 33.87
CA PHE A 364 -78.79 -19.99 35.30
C PHE A 364 -79.64 -21.20 35.66
N VAL A 365 -79.07 -22.09 36.45
CA VAL A 365 -79.69 -23.32 36.92
C VAL A 365 -79.62 -23.40 38.44
N GLU A 366 -80.58 -24.08 39.06
CA GLU A 366 -80.53 -24.46 40.46
C GLU A 366 -80.13 -25.93 40.59
N CYS A 367 -79.22 -26.22 41.53
CA CYS A 367 -78.72 -27.56 41.83
C CYS A 367 -78.92 -27.89 43.32
N GLY A 368 -79.21 -29.15 43.62
CA GLY A 368 -79.60 -29.62 44.94
C GLY A 368 -79.11 -31.04 45.23
N ASP A 369 -79.14 -31.45 46.50
CA ASP A 369 -78.78 -32.81 46.88
C ASP A 369 -79.84 -33.81 46.40
N ASN A 370 -79.41 -34.81 45.63
CA ASN A 370 -80.28 -35.85 45.08
C ASN A 370 -81.50 -35.33 44.29
N VAL A 371 -81.38 -34.16 43.64
CA VAL A 371 -82.39 -33.56 42.76
C VAL A 371 -81.77 -33.15 41.41
N ALA A 372 -82.48 -33.39 40.31
CA ALA A 372 -82.02 -32.97 38.98
C ALA A 372 -81.95 -31.44 38.86
N ALA A 373 -80.93 -30.93 38.17
CA ALA A 373 -80.75 -29.49 37.97
C ALA A 373 -82.00 -28.88 37.30
N GLY A 374 -82.53 -27.81 37.88
CA GLY A 374 -83.71 -27.09 37.39
C GLY A 374 -83.32 -25.72 36.82
N PRO A 375 -84.15 -25.11 35.97
CA PRO A 375 -83.93 -23.72 35.54
C PRO A 375 -84.23 -22.75 36.69
N ILE A 376 -83.43 -21.70 36.84
CA ILE A 376 -83.87 -20.54 37.64
C ILE A 376 -84.99 -19.86 36.85
N LEU A 377 -86.23 -19.91 37.34
CA LEU A 377 -87.36 -19.24 36.69
C LEU A 377 -87.44 -17.78 37.11
N VAL A 378 -88.01 -16.92 36.26
CA VAL A 378 -88.17 -15.47 36.55
C VAL A 378 -88.88 -15.19 37.88
N ALA A 379 -89.73 -16.10 38.37
CA ALA A 379 -90.43 -15.99 39.65
C ALA A 379 -89.49 -16.07 40.87
N ALA A 380 -88.27 -16.59 40.69
CA ALA A 380 -87.23 -16.61 41.72
C ALA A 380 -86.57 -15.23 41.94
N MET A 381 -86.77 -14.29 41.00
CA MET A 381 -86.14 -12.97 41.03
C MET A 381 -86.92 -11.99 41.90
N SER A 382 -86.20 -11.02 42.48
CA SER A 382 -86.73 -9.91 43.25
C SER A 382 -86.12 -8.59 42.78
N ASN A 383 -86.68 -7.47 43.22
CA ASN A 383 -86.15 -6.13 42.91
C ASN A 383 -84.73 -5.92 43.43
N SER A 384 -84.27 -6.74 44.36
CA SER A 384 -82.92 -6.70 44.94
C SER A 384 -82.04 -7.87 44.53
N SER A 385 -82.40 -8.64 43.48
CA SER A 385 -81.56 -9.78 43.07
C SER A 385 -80.16 -9.30 42.66
N MET A 386 -79.19 -10.12 43.05
CA MET A 386 -77.77 -9.91 42.83
C MET A 386 -77.18 -11.16 42.20
N VAL A 387 -76.32 -10.97 41.19
CA VAL A 387 -75.44 -11.99 40.64
C VAL A 387 -74.04 -11.42 40.52
N ARG A 388 -73.04 -12.17 40.98
CA ARG A 388 -71.61 -11.94 40.74
C ARG A 388 -71.07 -13.22 40.15
N LEU A 389 -70.45 -13.16 38.98
CA LEU A 389 -69.87 -14.34 38.37
C LEU A 389 -68.47 -14.08 37.85
N SER A 390 -67.67 -15.13 37.84
CA SER A 390 -66.35 -15.17 37.23
C SER A 390 -66.14 -16.55 36.62
N GLY A 391 -65.54 -16.60 35.44
CA GLY A 391 -65.28 -17.85 34.76
C GLY A 391 -64.62 -17.65 33.41
N SER A 392 -64.51 -18.74 32.66
CA SER A 392 -63.95 -18.68 31.30
C SER A 392 -64.73 -19.58 30.36
N TYR A 393 -64.82 -19.18 29.10
CA TYR A 393 -65.41 -19.99 28.04
C TYR A 393 -64.56 -19.90 26.76
N GLU A 394 -64.72 -20.87 25.89
CA GLU A 394 -64.09 -20.96 24.59
C GLU A 394 -65.00 -20.31 23.54
N ILE A 395 -64.38 -19.61 22.58
CA ILE A 395 -65.04 -18.80 21.54
C ILE A 395 -65.09 -19.56 20.22
#